data_AF-A0A7L2VVZ7-F1
#
_entry.id   AF-A0A7L2VVZ7-F1
#
_cell.length_a   1.000
_cell.length_b   1.000
_cell.length_c   1.000
_cell.angle_alpha   90.00
_cell.angle_beta   90.00
_cell.angle_gamma   90.00
#
_symmetry.space_group_name_H-M   'P 1'
#
loop_
_entity.id
_entity.type
_entity.pdbx_description
1 polymer ?
#
loop_
_entity_poly.entity_id
_entity_poly.type
_entity_poly.pdbx_seq_one_letter_code
_entity_poly.pdbx_strand_id
1 'polypeptide(L)'
;QPRACACLLCRDLLGGGRLRRSPSGAGAWASGRRCHQSSRVAQGTRALGTLVGEGQEVAKGWRVGLEGGVVPGGVSPGASGVVAVAGSHSRAAEFALQRRREDRSSFVSIGLRCLHYWTRISPTARVSPHFLRAVRSLPPTFTPSTSPDYGELLAAYGTHVVTGARLGGRLRSLTTVRSCRAAMTGTGAQEVADCLGVEISVSKGFLRAGAKTHACRRAREANLANESFNQVFNERLVEVEGGKEQGDLLYGRPEAFTTWLRGLPALPALVDADVRPLHLLLPRREPRRAALRAAIAHYVSQRALRVNCSKACGGGGGGGHLVGPCHCGCAPDAGVTAECCSRRQGLGVMVVTVASGTGWKGDTFSPSDLYVRVGFGGRWWRTGTVWNQERPRWGARLELGRVELGRGLRLRMEVWDQDNGWDDDLLGFCEEQVEAGQERTRVCFPGGGRLEFGYRVTCGPALGGPLCHDYVPQPPDAAQESYG
;
A
#
# COMPACT_ATOMS: atom_id res chain seq x y z
N GLN A 1 10.66 61.78 -23.39
CA GLN A 1 11.13 60.62 -24.17
C GLN A 1 10.04 59.56 -24.19
N PRO A 2 9.50 59.16 -25.36
CA PRO A 2 8.55 58.06 -25.42
C PRO A 2 9.29 56.77 -25.04
N ARG A 3 8.83 56.07 -24.00
CA ARG A 3 9.35 54.75 -23.65
C ARG A 3 9.00 53.81 -24.79
N ALA A 4 9.99 53.32 -25.53
CA ALA A 4 9.77 52.30 -26.55
C ALA A 4 9.13 51.06 -25.88
N CYS A 5 7.86 50.82 -26.17
CA CYS A 5 7.15 49.63 -25.73
C CYS A 5 7.49 48.47 -26.68
N ALA A 6 8.61 47.79 -26.43
CA ALA A 6 8.92 46.54 -27.11
C ALA A 6 8.08 45.38 -26.55
N CYS A 7 7.65 44.45 -27.40
CA CYS A 7 7.01 43.20 -26.98
C CYS A 7 7.72 41.99 -27.58
N LEU A 8 7.75 40.88 -26.82
CA LEU A 8 8.30 39.62 -27.29
C LEU A 8 7.17 38.76 -27.85
N LEU A 9 7.30 38.38 -29.12
CA LEU A 9 6.42 37.41 -29.78
C LEU A 9 7.16 36.09 -29.94
N CYS A 10 6.51 35.00 -29.56
CA CYS A 10 7.04 33.64 -29.67
C CYS A 10 6.20 32.83 -30.65
N ARG A 11 6.87 32.04 -31.51
CA ARG A 11 6.19 31.22 -32.53
C ARG A 11 5.67 29.91 -31.92
N ASP A 12 4.36 29.71 -31.94
CA ASP A 12 3.70 28.53 -31.39
C ASP A 12 3.63 27.39 -32.39
N LEU A 13 4.58 26.46 -32.31
CA LEU A 13 4.67 25.31 -33.22
C LEU A 13 3.49 24.34 -33.05
N LEU A 14 2.86 24.31 -31.88
CA LEU A 14 1.69 23.46 -31.63
C LEU A 14 0.39 24.14 -32.10
N GLY A 15 0.36 25.48 -32.13
CA GLY A 15 -0.73 26.31 -32.64
C GLY A 15 -0.61 26.69 -34.12
N GLY A 16 0.06 25.88 -34.94
CA GLY A 16 0.20 26.13 -36.38
C GLY A 16 1.16 27.27 -36.75
N GLY A 17 2.12 27.58 -35.89
CA GLY A 17 3.13 28.63 -36.11
C GLY A 17 2.64 30.04 -35.80
N ARG A 18 1.46 30.20 -35.18
CA ARG A 18 0.94 31.53 -34.79
C ARG A 18 1.86 32.22 -33.79
N LEU A 19 2.02 33.53 -33.93
CA LEU A 19 2.79 34.33 -32.98
C LEU A 19 1.95 34.60 -31.72
N ARG A 20 2.52 34.28 -30.56
CA ARG A 20 1.93 34.49 -29.24
C ARG A 20 2.73 35.56 -28.50
N ARG A 21 2.05 36.45 -27.79
CA ARG A 21 2.71 37.44 -26.93
C ARG A 21 3.21 36.77 -25.65
N SER A 22 4.51 36.91 -25.36
CA SER A 22 5.09 36.47 -24.09
C SER A 22 4.90 37.54 -23.01
N PRO A 23 4.43 37.19 -21.80
CA PRO A 23 4.43 38.09 -20.67
C PRO A 23 5.85 38.62 -20.37
N SER A 24 5.97 39.85 -19.88
CA SER A 24 7.26 40.48 -19.56
C SER A 24 8.06 39.76 -18.46
N GLY A 25 7.39 39.01 -17.58
CA GLY A 25 8.00 38.18 -16.55
C GLY A 25 8.43 36.78 -17.03
N ALA A 26 8.03 36.38 -18.24
CA ALA A 26 8.37 35.08 -18.82
C ALA A 26 9.57 35.21 -19.77
N GLY A 27 10.55 34.32 -19.59
CA GLY A 27 11.72 34.16 -20.44
C GLY A 27 11.77 32.78 -21.08
N ALA A 28 12.61 32.66 -22.12
CA ALA A 28 12.95 31.41 -22.81
C ALA A 28 11.74 30.46 -23.02
N TRP A 29 10.73 30.96 -23.74
CA TRP A 29 9.55 30.17 -24.08
C TRP A 29 9.83 29.28 -25.29
N ALA A 30 9.39 28.02 -25.25
CA ALA A 30 9.35 27.18 -26.43
C ALA A 30 8.21 26.14 -26.36
N SER A 31 7.85 25.63 -27.52
CA SER A 31 6.75 24.66 -27.72
C SER A 31 7.23 23.40 -28.43
N GLY A 32 6.68 22.25 -28.06
CA GLY A 32 6.90 20.98 -28.72
C GLY A 32 6.28 19.85 -27.92
N ARG A 33 6.07 18.68 -28.53
CA ARG A 33 5.34 17.57 -27.91
C ARG A 33 6.29 16.50 -27.40
N ARG A 34 6.27 16.20 -26.09
CA ARG A 34 6.96 15.06 -25.48
C ARG A 34 6.03 14.34 -24.51
N CYS A 35 5.62 13.12 -24.86
CA CYS A 35 4.80 12.28 -24.00
C CYS A 35 5.60 11.10 -23.47
N HIS A 36 5.41 10.76 -22.19
CA HIS A 36 6.07 9.66 -21.49
C HIS A 36 5.06 8.94 -20.59
N GLN A 37 4.98 7.63 -20.73
CA GLN A 37 4.19 6.77 -19.84
C GLN A 37 5.08 6.23 -18.72
N SER A 38 4.56 6.16 -17.51
CA SER A 38 5.25 5.59 -16.36
C SER A 38 4.33 4.61 -15.62
N SER A 39 4.90 3.53 -15.12
CA SER A 39 4.26 2.61 -14.18
C SER A 39 5.19 2.38 -13.01
N ARG A 40 4.65 2.45 -11.79
CA ARG A 40 5.38 2.27 -10.53
C ARG A 40 4.54 1.47 -9.56
N VAL A 41 5.22 0.58 -8.82
CA VAL A 41 4.63 -0.19 -7.75
C VAL A 41 5.26 0.23 -6.44
N ALA A 42 4.42 0.63 -5.50
CA ALA A 42 4.79 1.04 -4.18
C ALA A 42 4.26 -0.01 -3.19
N GLN A 43 5.16 -0.78 -2.60
CA GLN A 43 4.82 -1.96 -1.80
C GLN A 43 5.61 -2.03 -0.50
N GLY A 44 5.09 -2.81 0.44
CA GLY A 44 5.68 -3.01 1.75
C GLY A 44 5.87 -1.71 2.52
N THR A 45 6.96 -1.65 3.29
CA THR A 45 7.23 -0.58 4.29
C THR A 45 7.47 0.80 3.68
N ARG A 46 7.85 0.84 2.41
CA ARG A 46 8.15 2.08 1.67
C ARG A 46 7.00 2.55 0.80
N ALA A 47 5.88 1.81 0.75
CA ALA A 47 4.78 2.10 -0.16
C ALA A 47 4.31 3.56 -0.10
N LEU A 48 4.06 4.06 1.11
CA LEU A 48 3.63 5.43 1.32
C LEU A 48 4.69 6.46 0.89
N GLY A 49 5.95 6.28 1.30
CA GLY A 49 7.04 7.19 0.94
C GLY A 49 7.32 7.22 -0.56
N THR A 50 7.29 6.05 -1.22
CA THR A 50 7.45 5.93 -2.68
C THR A 50 6.33 6.65 -3.42
N LEU A 51 5.08 6.47 -3.00
CA LEU A 51 3.92 7.10 -3.64
C LEU A 51 3.89 8.62 -3.44
N VAL A 52 4.10 9.08 -2.21
CA VAL A 52 4.08 10.50 -1.87
C VAL A 52 5.31 11.22 -2.45
N GLY A 53 6.44 10.51 -2.52
CA GLY A 53 7.68 10.98 -3.12
C GLY A 53 7.55 11.43 -4.57
N GLU A 54 6.55 10.95 -5.32
CA GLU A 54 6.27 11.42 -6.68
C GLU A 54 5.99 12.94 -6.73
N GLY A 55 5.49 13.54 -5.64
CA GLY A 55 5.33 14.99 -5.54
C GLY A 55 6.66 15.76 -5.63
N GLN A 56 7.79 15.16 -5.23
CA GLN A 56 9.12 15.74 -5.38
C GLN A 56 9.56 15.83 -6.85
N GLU A 57 9.05 14.94 -7.70
CA GLU A 57 9.40 14.94 -9.12
C GLU A 57 8.73 16.09 -9.87
N VAL A 58 7.55 16.50 -9.40
CA VAL A 58 6.82 17.66 -9.91
C VAL A 58 7.55 18.96 -9.54
N ALA A 59 8.08 19.09 -8.33
CA ALA A 59 8.70 20.33 -7.83
C ALA A 59 10.21 20.21 -7.63
N LYS A 60 11.01 20.39 -8.69
CA LYS A 60 12.46 20.23 -8.67
C LYS A 60 13.17 21.39 -7.97
N GLY A 61 14.21 21.07 -7.22
CA GLY A 61 15.07 22.07 -6.55
C GLY A 61 14.47 22.67 -5.28
N TRP A 62 13.35 22.14 -4.77
CA TRP A 62 12.65 22.69 -3.60
C TRP A 62 13.53 22.77 -2.33
N ARG A 63 14.50 21.87 -2.15
CA ARG A 63 15.40 21.89 -0.98
C ARG A 63 16.48 22.99 -1.07
N VAL A 64 16.79 23.47 -2.27
CA VAL A 64 17.94 24.36 -2.52
C VAL A 64 17.72 25.70 -1.81
N GLY A 65 18.67 26.08 -0.96
CA GLY A 65 18.60 27.31 -0.17
C GLY A 65 17.88 27.16 1.18
N LEU A 66 17.41 25.97 1.57
CA LEU A 66 16.89 25.70 2.93
C LEU A 66 17.94 25.02 3.85
N GLU A 67 19.15 24.79 3.33
CA GLU A 67 20.27 24.12 4.02
C GLU A 67 20.79 24.92 5.25
N GLY A 68 20.60 24.42 6.46
CA GLY A 68 21.09 25.06 7.70
C GLY A 68 20.17 26.10 8.35
N GLY A 69 18.93 26.28 7.85
CA GLY A 69 17.84 26.69 8.76
C GLY A 69 17.55 25.53 9.71
N VAL A 70 16.69 25.68 10.73
CA VAL A 70 16.18 24.56 11.54
C VAL A 70 15.25 23.65 10.70
N VAL A 71 15.64 23.30 9.48
CA VAL A 71 15.47 21.96 8.97
C VAL A 71 16.58 21.19 9.69
N PRO A 72 16.29 20.36 10.71
CA PRO A 72 17.32 19.52 11.29
C PRO A 72 18.11 18.86 10.16
N GLY A 73 19.44 18.82 10.25
CA GLY A 73 20.35 18.13 9.34
C GLY A 73 20.12 16.61 9.32
N GLY A 74 18.89 16.21 9.00
CA GLY A 74 18.31 14.94 9.38
C GLY A 74 16.83 14.88 9.02
N VAL A 75 16.42 15.48 7.90
CA VAL A 75 15.22 15.02 7.17
C VAL A 75 15.65 14.56 5.78
N SER A 76 16.71 13.76 5.77
CA SER A 76 16.87 12.74 4.74
C SER A 76 15.68 11.77 4.89
N PRO A 77 15.05 11.33 3.79
CA PRO A 77 14.19 10.15 3.84
C PRO A 77 14.99 9.04 4.56
N GLY A 78 14.58 8.66 5.77
CA GLY A 78 15.34 7.72 6.63
C GLY A 78 15.81 8.25 7.98
N ALA A 79 15.72 9.56 8.28
CA ALA A 79 15.80 10.02 9.67
C ALA A 79 14.53 9.57 10.41
N SER A 80 14.71 8.92 11.58
CA SER A 80 13.69 8.13 12.27
C SER A 80 12.29 8.75 12.19
N GLY A 81 11.41 8.08 11.44
CA GLY A 81 9.98 8.41 11.34
C GLY A 81 9.56 9.34 10.20
N VAL A 82 10.43 10.09 9.51
CA VAL A 82 9.97 10.95 8.40
C VAL A 82 9.81 10.16 7.10
N VAL A 83 8.58 10.08 6.58
CA VAL A 83 8.22 9.36 5.36
C VAL A 83 8.31 10.25 4.13
N ALA A 84 7.74 11.45 4.20
CA ALA A 84 7.75 12.40 3.08
C ALA A 84 7.61 13.84 3.57
N VAL A 85 8.18 14.78 2.81
CA VAL A 85 8.07 16.22 3.09
C VAL A 85 7.27 16.90 2.00
N ALA A 86 7.78 16.90 0.76
CA ALA A 86 6.97 17.33 -0.36
C ALA A 86 5.87 16.30 -0.64
N GLY A 87 4.64 16.79 -0.84
CA GLY A 87 3.48 15.95 -1.11
C GLY A 87 2.84 15.32 0.13
N SER A 88 3.33 15.57 1.35
CA SER A 88 2.82 15.00 2.60
C SER A 88 1.31 15.17 2.82
N HIS A 89 0.75 16.29 2.38
CA HIS A 89 -0.69 16.60 2.41
C HIS A 89 -1.31 16.65 1.00
N SER A 90 -0.76 15.89 0.06
CA SER A 90 -1.38 15.74 -1.27
C SER A 90 -2.58 14.80 -1.19
N ARG A 91 -3.51 14.91 -2.14
CA ARG A 91 -4.62 13.95 -2.30
C ARG A 91 -4.13 12.50 -2.36
N ALA A 92 -2.97 12.27 -2.97
CA ALA A 92 -2.31 10.97 -3.03
C ALA A 92 -1.88 10.46 -1.65
N ALA A 93 -1.33 11.34 -0.81
CA ALA A 93 -0.98 11.00 0.56
C ALA A 93 -2.22 10.69 1.39
N GLU A 94 -3.25 11.55 1.33
CA GLU A 94 -4.52 11.34 2.03
C GLU A 94 -5.18 10.02 1.64
N PHE A 95 -5.27 9.75 0.33
CA PHE A 95 -5.80 8.49 -0.21
C PHE A 95 -5.01 7.28 0.30
N ALA A 96 -3.68 7.32 0.22
CA ALA A 96 -2.86 6.20 0.66
C ALA A 96 -2.92 5.97 2.17
N LEU A 97 -2.93 7.04 2.95
CA LEU A 97 -3.10 6.98 4.41
C LEU A 97 -4.44 6.37 4.79
N GLN A 98 -5.53 6.81 4.14
CA GLN A 98 -6.85 6.24 4.37
C GLN A 98 -6.88 4.75 4.05
N ARG A 99 -6.39 4.34 2.88
CA ARG A 99 -6.35 2.93 2.48
C ARG A 99 -5.49 2.08 3.39
N ARG A 100 -4.35 2.59 3.88
CA ARG A 100 -3.52 1.88 4.87
C ARG A 100 -4.21 1.75 6.23
N ARG A 101 -5.04 2.71 6.65
CA ARG A 101 -5.83 2.59 7.89
C ARG A 101 -6.94 1.54 7.80
N GLU A 102 -7.43 1.27 6.58
CA GLU A 102 -8.47 0.27 6.34
C GLU A 102 -7.87 -1.14 6.22
N ASP A 103 -6.71 -1.29 5.56
CA ASP A 103 -6.05 -2.59 5.34
C ASP A 103 -4.56 -2.47 4.95
N ARG A 104 -3.83 -3.59 5.07
CA ARG A 104 -2.52 -3.78 4.44
C ARG A 104 -2.61 -3.64 2.91
N SER A 105 -2.20 -2.48 2.43
CA SER A 105 -2.31 -2.11 1.02
C SER A 105 -0.96 -1.83 0.37
N SER A 106 -0.81 -2.30 -0.87
CA SER A 106 0.17 -1.81 -1.83
C SER A 106 -0.51 -0.85 -2.81
N PHE A 107 0.27 -0.03 -3.51
CA PHE A 107 -0.25 0.95 -4.47
C PHE A 107 0.43 0.79 -5.81
N VAL A 108 -0.37 0.89 -6.87
CA VAL A 108 0.09 0.91 -8.26
C VAL A 108 -0.17 2.31 -8.81
N SER A 109 0.88 3.01 -9.22
CA SER A 109 0.81 4.32 -9.87
C SER A 109 1.08 4.15 -11.36
N ILE A 110 0.07 4.37 -12.19
CA ILE A 110 0.22 4.41 -13.64
C ILE A 110 -0.10 5.82 -14.11
N GLY A 111 0.79 6.39 -14.91
CA GLY A 111 0.67 7.78 -15.35
C GLY A 111 1.10 8.00 -16.80
N LEU A 112 0.54 9.07 -17.37
CA LEU A 112 0.92 9.62 -18.66
C LEU A 112 1.24 11.11 -18.47
N ARG A 113 2.42 11.50 -18.94
CA ARG A 113 2.94 12.85 -18.85
C ARG A 113 3.21 13.39 -20.25
N CYS A 114 2.52 14.44 -20.66
CA CYS A 114 2.67 15.05 -21.98
C CYS A 114 3.04 16.53 -21.87
N LEU A 115 4.30 16.86 -22.11
CA LEU A 115 4.81 18.23 -22.13
C LEU A 115 4.60 18.86 -23.51
N HIS A 116 4.09 20.09 -23.50
CA HIS A 116 3.74 20.87 -24.70
C HIS A 116 4.49 22.21 -24.75
N TYR A 117 4.63 22.87 -23.60
CA TYR A 117 5.27 24.18 -23.50
C TYR A 117 6.28 24.20 -22.36
N TRP A 118 7.35 24.97 -22.52
CA TRP A 118 8.35 25.17 -21.46
C TRP A 118 8.74 26.64 -21.40
N THR A 119 8.83 27.18 -20.21
CA THR A 119 9.21 28.59 -19.97
C THR A 119 9.95 28.71 -18.66
N ARG A 120 10.76 29.76 -18.53
CA ARG A 120 11.43 30.13 -17.27
C ARG A 120 11.08 31.54 -16.90
N ILE A 121 11.26 31.89 -15.64
CA ILE A 121 11.13 33.29 -15.22
C ILE A 121 12.24 34.13 -15.86
N SER A 122 11.90 35.32 -16.35
CA SER A 122 12.88 36.25 -16.90
C SER A 122 13.83 36.74 -15.80
N PRO A 123 15.14 36.91 -16.07
CA PRO A 123 16.05 37.57 -15.13
C PRO A 123 15.63 39.01 -14.77
N THR A 124 14.84 39.65 -15.63
CA THR A 124 14.31 41.01 -15.42
C THR A 124 12.93 41.02 -14.75
N ALA A 125 12.36 39.85 -14.43
CA ALA A 125 11.08 39.75 -13.77
C ALA A 125 11.15 40.43 -12.39
N ARG A 126 10.13 41.24 -12.10
CA ARG A 126 10.03 41.96 -10.82
C ARG A 126 9.14 41.20 -9.86
N VAL A 127 9.55 41.17 -8.60
CA VAL A 127 8.72 40.64 -7.51
C VAL A 127 7.49 41.53 -7.34
N SER A 128 6.33 40.93 -7.08
CA SER A 128 5.09 41.67 -6.86
C SER A 128 5.25 42.70 -5.72
N PRO A 129 4.89 43.97 -5.94
CA PRO A 129 4.87 44.98 -4.87
C PRO A 129 3.95 44.59 -3.70
N HIS A 130 2.92 43.79 -3.96
CA HIS A 130 2.02 43.27 -2.92
C HIS A 130 2.77 42.31 -1.99
N PHE A 131 3.52 41.36 -2.54
CA PHE A 131 4.35 40.44 -1.76
C PHE A 131 5.44 41.19 -0.98
N LEU A 132 6.13 42.15 -1.61
CA LEU A 132 7.16 42.93 -0.92
C LEU A 132 6.60 43.75 0.25
N ARG A 133 5.38 44.29 0.13
CA ARG A 133 4.70 44.97 1.24
C ARG A 133 4.34 44.00 2.36
N ALA A 134 3.80 42.83 2.04
CA ALA A 134 3.47 41.80 3.02
C ALA A 134 4.71 41.30 3.77
N VAL A 135 5.86 41.16 3.10
CA VAL A 135 7.12 40.83 3.79
C VAL A 135 7.55 41.98 4.71
N ARG A 136 7.43 43.24 4.29
CA ARG A 136 7.82 44.39 5.12
C ARG A 136 6.94 44.59 6.36
N SER A 137 5.71 44.08 6.37
CA SER A 137 4.85 44.13 7.56
C SER A 137 5.16 43.03 8.59
N LEU A 138 5.98 42.03 8.23
CA LEU A 138 6.35 40.99 9.19
C LEU A 138 7.31 41.51 10.28
N PRO A 139 7.35 40.84 11.45
CA PRO A 139 8.42 41.05 12.43
C PRO A 139 9.81 40.78 11.83
N PRO A 140 10.87 41.46 12.29
CA PRO A 140 12.22 41.32 11.72
C PRO A 140 12.86 39.94 11.96
N THR A 141 12.41 39.23 13.00
CA THR A 141 12.94 37.93 13.42
C THR A 141 11.84 36.87 13.49
N PHE A 142 12.23 35.61 13.31
CA PHE A 142 11.34 34.46 13.42
C PHE A 142 11.55 33.78 14.80
N THR A 143 10.52 33.84 15.64
CA THR A 143 10.47 33.28 17.00
C THR A 143 9.14 32.54 17.19
N PRO A 144 8.96 31.75 18.28
CA PRO A 144 7.66 31.13 18.56
C PRO A 144 6.49 32.13 18.61
N SER A 145 6.72 33.34 19.14
CA SER A 145 5.69 34.38 19.21
C SER A 145 5.36 35.02 17.86
N THR A 146 6.32 35.11 16.93
CA THR A 146 6.10 35.69 15.59
C THR A 146 5.76 34.64 14.53
N SER A 147 5.80 33.35 14.90
CA SER A 147 5.50 32.24 13.99
C SER A 147 4.15 32.35 13.26
N PRO A 148 3.04 32.77 13.93
CA PRO A 148 1.75 32.94 13.26
C PRO A 148 1.79 33.93 12.09
N ASP A 149 2.44 35.09 12.23
CA ASP A 149 2.52 36.13 11.18
C ASP A 149 3.20 35.58 9.91
N TYR A 150 4.29 34.84 10.10
CA TYR A 150 4.97 34.18 9.00
C TYR A 150 4.13 33.04 8.40
N GLY A 151 3.38 32.32 9.24
CA GLY A 151 2.44 31.28 8.82
C GLY A 151 1.36 31.81 7.88
N GLU A 152 0.77 32.98 8.18
CA GLU A 152 -0.21 33.64 7.31
C GLU A 152 0.36 34.00 5.95
N LEU A 153 1.59 34.56 5.93
CA LEU A 153 2.27 34.87 4.66
C LEU A 153 2.52 33.58 3.84
N LEU A 154 2.95 32.50 4.47
CA LEU A 154 3.20 31.23 3.77
C LEU A 154 1.91 30.54 3.31
N ALA A 155 0.81 30.69 4.04
CA ALA A 155 -0.49 30.19 3.61
C ALA A 155 -1.01 30.96 2.38
N ALA A 156 -0.81 32.28 2.33
CA ALA A 156 -1.29 33.13 1.24
C ALA A 156 -0.44 33.03 -0.04
N TYR A 157 0.89 32.96 0.07
CA TYR A 157 1.81 32.97 -1.08
C TYR A 157 2.45 31.61 -1.39
N GLY A 158 2.22 30.61 -0.54
CA GLY A 158 2.91 29.34 -0.59
C GLY A 158 4.31 29.39 0.04
N THR A 159 5.04 28.29 -0.07
CA THR A 159 6.42 28.18 0.45
C THR A 159 7.49 28.43 -0.60
N HIS A 160 7.13 28.25 -1.88
CA HIS A 160 8.03 28.30 -3.02
C HIS A 160 7.38 29.04 -4.19
N VAL A 161 8.22 29.59 -5.06
CA VAL A 161 7.84 30.19 -6.34
C VAL A 161 8.30 29.30 -7.49
N VAL A 162 7.49 29.22 -8.55
CA VAL A 162 7.86 28.56 -9.81
C VAL A 162 8.83 29.46 -10.58
N THR A 163 10.02 28.94 -10.88
CA THR A 163 11.08 29.61 -11.66
C THR A 163 11.27 29.01 -13.06
N GLY A 164 10.81 27.77 -13.25
CA GLY A 164 10.69 27.11 -14.55
C GLY A 164 9.41 26.30 -14.58
N ALA A 165 8.67 26.36 -15.68
CA ALA A 165 7.41 25.64 -15.85
C ALA A 165 7.46 24.81 -17.12
N ARG A 166 7.01 23.56 -17.02
CA ARG A 166 6.72 22.67 -18.14
C ARG A 166 5.22 22.41 -18.11
N LEU A 167 4.53 22.89 -19.13
CA LEU A 167 3.08 22.87 -19.24
C LEU A 167 2.63 21.82 -20.25
N GLY A 168 1.44 21.26 -20.04
CA GLY A 168 0.85 20.26 -20.92
C GLY A 168 -0.24 19.49 -20.19
N GLY A 169 -0.17 18.16 -20.19
CA GLY A 169 -1.10 17.30 -19.48
C GLY A 169 -0.42 16.27 -18.61
N ARG A 170 -1.01 15.99 -17.45
CA ARG A 170 -0.61 14.90 -16.56
C ARG A 170 -1.84 14.10 -16.18
N LEU A 171 -1.81 12.81 -16.43
CA LEU A 171 -2.84 11.86 -16.02
C LEU A 171 -2.18 10.84 -15.10
N ARG A 172 -2.74 10.61 -13.92
CA ARG A 172 -2.23 9.62 -12.97
C ARG A 172 -3.39 8.86 -12.33
N SER A 173 -3.31 7.54 -12.35
CA SER A 173 -4.20 6.64 -11.59
C SER A 173 -3.38 5.94 -10.52
N LEU A 174 -3.82 6.09 -9.28
CA LEU A 174 -3.27 5.40 -8.11
C LEU A 174 -4.26 4.33 -7.68
N THR A 175 -3.97 3.07 -7.98
CA THR A 175 -4.83 1.93 -7.67
C THR A 175 -4.35 1.25 -6.39
N THR A 176 -5.27 0.98 -5.48
CA THR A 176 -5.01 0.21 -4.25
C THR A 176 -5.05 -1.29 -4.54
N VAL A 177 -4.06 -2.00 -4.01
CA VAL A 177 -3.99 -3.46 -4.03
C VAL A 177 -3.97 -3.93 -2.59
N ARG A 178 -5.10 -4.47 -2.11
CA ARG A 178 -5.19 -5.09 -0.78
C ARG A 178 -4.30 -6.33 -0.75
N SER A 179 -3.12 -6.22 -0.13
CA SER A 179 -2.02 -7.17 -0.31
C SER A 179 -2.41 -8.58 0.07
N CYS A 180 -3.13 -8.75 1.20
CA CYS A 180 -3.52 -10.09 1.64
C CYS A 180 -4.66 -10.69 0.81
N ARG A 181 -5.57 -9.87 0.30
CA ARG A 181 -6.63 -10.30 -0.63
C ARG A 181 -6.06 -10.74 -1.99
N ALA A 182 -5.03 -10.04 -2.47
CA ALA A 182 -4.32 -10.43 -3.67
C ALA A 182 -3.51 -11.73 -3.44
N ALA A 183 -2.80 -11.83 -2.31
CA ALA A 183 -1.99 -13.00 -1.98
C ALA A 183 -2.79 -14.31 -1.90
N MET A 184 -3.97 -14.28 -1.26
CA MET A 184 -4.85 -15.46 -1.13
C MET A 184 -5.42 -15.96 -2.48
N THR A 185 -5.41 -15.12 -3.51
CA THR A 185 -5.81 -15.45 -4.89
C THR A 185 -4.61 -15.70 -5.80
N GLY A 186 -3.40 -15.79 -5.23
CA GLY A 186 -2.17 -16.05 -5.99
C GLY A 186 -1.65 -14.88 -6.81
N THR A 187 -2.19 -13.67 -6.59
CA THR A 187 -1.84 -12.47 -7.38
C THR A 187 -0.94 -11.52 -6.58
N GLY A 188 0.13 -11.01 -7.20
CA GLY A 188 1.02 -10.02 -6.60
C GLY A 188 0.77 -8.58 -7.07
N ALA A 189 1.19 -7.57 -6.30
CA ALA A 189 1.02 -6.16 -6.69
C ALA A 189 1.73 -5.80 -8.01
N GLN A 190 2.87 -6.43 -8.31
CA GLN A 190 3.58 -6.25 -9.58
C GLN A 190 2.80 -6.81 -10.77
N GLU A 191 2.17 -7.98 -10.60
CA GLU A 191 1.33 -8.59 -11.63
C GLU A 191 0.10 -7.73 -11.91
N VAL A 192 -0.55 -7.20 -10.85
CA VAL A 192 -1.63 -6.23 -11.00
C VAL A 192 -1.18 -5.01 -11.80
N ALA A 193 -0.01 -4.44 -11.48
CA ALA A 193 0.53 -3.29 -12.21
C ALA A 193 0.83 -3.57 -13.68
N ASP A 194 1.38 -4.74 -13.96
CA ASP A 194 1.68 -5.19 -15.32
C ASP A 194 0.38 -5.33 -16.13
N CYS A 195 -0.64 -5.98 -15.57
CA CYS A 195 -1.89 -6.23 -16.27
C CYS A 195 -2.75 -4.98 -16.45
N LEU A 196 -2.80 -4.10 -15.44
CA LEU A 196 -3.38 -2.76 -15.59
C LEU A 196 -2.68 -1.94 -16.69
N GLY A 197 -1.34 -2.03 -16.78
CA GLY A 197 -0.56 -1.39 -17.84
C GLY A 197 -0.84 -1.96 -19.23
N VAL A 198 -1.02 -3.28 -19.34
CA VAL A 198 -1.41 -3.96 -20.59
C VAL A 198 -2.81 -3.50 -21.03
N GLU A 199 -3.78 -3.43 -20.12
CA GLU A 199 -5.14 -3.00 -20.42
C GLU A 199 -5.20 -1.58 -21.01
N ILE A 200 -4.43 -0.64 -20.44
CA ILE A 200 -4.30 0.72 -20.98
C ILE A 200 -3.65 0.69 -22.36
N SER A 201 -2.56 -0.07 -22.53
CA SER A 201 -1.80 -0.09 -23.78
C SER A 201 -2.63 -0.61 -24.94
N VAL A 202 -3.45 -1.64 -24.69
CA VAL A 202 -4.41 -2.20 -25.64
C VAL A 202 -5.54 -1.21 -25.92
N SER A 203 -6.19 -0.68 -24.87
CA SER A 203 -7.36 0.21 -25.00
C SER A 203 -7.05 1.53 -25.69
N LYS A 204 -5.87 2.12 -25.44
CA LYS A 204 -5.50 3.45 -25.95
C LYS A 204 -4.59 3.40 -27.18
N GLY A 205 -4.33 2.22 -27.73
CA GLY A 205 -3.59 2.06 -28.98
C GLY A 205 -2.11 2.42 -28.92
N PHE A 206 -1.46 2.32 -27.75
CA PHE A 206 -0.03 2.65 -27.57
C PHE A 206 0.93 1.57 -28.09
N LEU A 207 0.44 0.50 -28.72
CA LEU A 207 1.11 -0.81 -28.76
C LEU A 207 2.57 -0.82 -29.28
N ARG A 208 3.44 -1.41 -28.46
CA ARG A 208 3.86 -2.81 -28.68
C ARG A 208 3.17 -3.68 -27.62
N ALA A 209 2.46 -4.72 -28.03
CA ALA A 209 1.93 -5.73 -27.12
C ALA A 209 3.10 -6.31 -26.32
N GLY A 210 3.17 -6.00 -25.03
CA GLY A 210 4.27 -6.46 -24.19
C GLY A 210 4.25 -7.98 -24.05
N ALA A 211 5.41 -8.58 -23.78
CA ALA A 211 5.58 -10.02 -23.53
C ALA A 211 4.61 -10.58 -22.47
N LYS A 212 4.05 -9.72 -21.60
CA LYS A 212 3.16 -10.08 -20.50
C LYS A 212 1.68 -10.23 -20.89
N THR A 213 1.29 -9.91 -22.12
CA THR A 213 -0.13 -9.94 -22.55
C THR A 213 -0.78 -11.32 -22.34
N HIS A 214 -0.08 -12.40 -22.72
CA HIS A 214 -0.57 -13.77 -22.54
C HIS A 214 -0.63 -14.19 -21.07
N ALA A 215 0.31 -13.72 -20.24
CA ALA A 215 0.28 -13.96 -18.80
C ALA A 215 -0.94 -13.27 -18.16
N CYS A 216 -1.19 -12.01 -18.50
CA CYS A 216 -2.33 -11.26 -17.99
C CYS A 216 -3.68 -11.82 -18.44
N ARG A 217 -3.76 -12.36 -19.66
CA ARG A 217 -4.97 -13.06 -20.11
C ARG A 217 -5.25 -14.31 -19.27
N ARG A 218 -4.22 -15.14 -19.02
CA ARG A 218 -4.37 -16.33 -18.16
C ARG A 218 -4.72 -15.96 -16.72
N ALA A 219 -4.07 -14.93 -16.17
CA ALA A 219 -4.38 -14.44 -14.82
C ALA A 219 -5.82 -13.91 -14.73
N ARG A 220 -6.31 -13.25 -15.79
CA ARG A 220 -7.71 -12.83 -15.90
C ARG A 220 -8.68 -14.02 -15.92
N GLU A 221 -8.39 -15.04 -16.72
CA GLU A 221 -9.21 -16.26 -16.83
C GLU A 221 -9.27 -17.03 -15.50
N ALA A 222 -8.21 -16.95 -14.69
CA ALA A 222 -8.15 -17.57 -13.37
C ALA A 222 -8.91 -16.79 -12.28
N ASN A 223 -9.31 -15.55 -12.54
CA ASN A 223 -10.12 -14.77 -11.59
C ASN A 223 -11.57 -15.28 -11.59
N LEU A 224 -12.21 -15.27 -10.41
CA LEU A 224 -13.53 -15.84 -10.11
C LEU A 224 -14.69 -15.43 -11.06
N ALA A 225 -14.52 -14.42 -11.90
CA ALA A 225 -15.53 -13.90 -12.82
C ALA A 225 -15.02 -13.55 -14.24
N ASN A 226 -13.78 -13.91 -14.60
CA ASN A 226 -13.14 -13.49 -15.88
C ASN A 226 -13.22 -11.96 -16.14
N GLU A 227 -13.33 -11.17 -15.07
CA GLU A 227 -13.36 -9.70 -15.09
C GLU A 227 -11.95 -9.15 -15.36
N SER A 228 -11.87 -8.00 -16.04
CA SER A 228 -10.59 -7.32 -16.27
C SER A 228 -9.98 -6.80 -14.96
N PHE A 229 -8.66 -6.65 -14.92
CA PHE A 229 -7.95 -6.17 -13.73
C PHE A 229 -8.44 -4.78 -13.32
N ASN A 230 -8.78 -3.89 -14.25
CA ASN A 230 -9.37 -2.60 -13.90
C ASN A 230 -10.77 -2.70 -13.27
N GLN A 231 -11.51 -3.80 -13.43
CA GLN A 231 -12.81 -4.02 -12.79
C GLN A 231 -12.60 -4.57 -11.37
N VAL A 232 -11.73 -5.57 -11.25
CA VAL A 232 -11.37 -6.18 -9.97
C VAL A 232 -10.67 -5.18 -9.03
N PHE A 233 -9.74 -4.38 -9.56
CA PHE A 233 -8.96 -3.38 -8.83
C PHE A 233 -9.46 -1.96 -9.16
N ASN A 234 -10.69 -1.66 -8.78
CA ASN A 234 -11.37 -0.39 -9.06
C ASN A 234 -11.21 0.69 -7.97
N GLU A 235 -10.64 0.35 -6.81
CA GLU A 235 -10.32 1.30 -5.75
C GLU A 235 -9.14 2.18 -6.16
N ARG A 236 -9.43 3.36 -6.74
CA ARG A 236 -8.39 4.25 -7.28
C ARG A 236 -8.64 5.73 -7.05
N LEU A 237 -7.55 6.48 -6.92
CA LEU A 237 -7.53 7.93 -7.06
C LEU A 237 -7.06 8.28 -8.47
N VAL A 238 -7.85 9.07 -9.20
CA VAL A 238 -7.47 9.61 -10.51
C VAL A 238 -7.20 11.11 -10.40
N GLU A 239 -6.05 11.52 -10.91
CA GLU A 239 -5.64 12.92 -11.06
C GLU A 239 -5.48 13.26 -12.54
N VAL A 240 -6.18 14.29 -12.98
CA VAL A 240 -6.12 14.81 -14.36
C VAL A 240 -5.75 16.28 -14.30
N GLU A 241 -4.65 16.62 -14.95
CA GLU A 241 -4.16 17.99 -15.13
C GLU A 241 -4.14 18.33 -16.62
N GLY A 242 -4.69 19.49 -16.96
CA GLY A 242 -4.77 19.99 -18.33
C GLY A 242 -5.92 19.34 -19.12
N GLY A 243 -6.30 19.96 -20.23
CA GLY A 243 -7.47 19.58 -21.00
C GLY A 243 -8.80 19.92 -20.32
N LYS A 244 -9.92 19.67 -21.01
CA LYS A 244 -11.29 19.87 -20.46
C LYS A 244 -11.84 18.61 -19.79
N GLU A 245 -11.41 17.45 -20.26
CA GLU A 245 -11.90 16.15 -19.80
C GLU A 245 -11.42 15.85 -18.39
N GLN A 246 -12.29 15.18 -17.62
CA GLN A 246 -12.07 14.81 -16.22
C GLN A 246 -12.50 13.36 -15.99
N GLY A 247 -12.16 12.81 -14.83
CA GLY A 247 -12.51 11.43 -14.45
C GLY A 247 -11.49 10.39 -14.91
N ASP A 248 -11.88 9.11 -14.93
CA ASP A 248 -10.98 8.01 -15.29
C ASP A 248 -10.77 7.91 -16.80
N LEU A 249 -9.74 8.60 -17.28
CA LEU A 249 -9.35 8.60 -18.68
C LEU A 249 -8.50 7.38 -19.08
N LEU A 250 -7.88 6.68 -18.12
CA LEU A 250 -7.03 5.53 -18.42
C LEU A 250 -7.86 4.27 -18.67
N TYR A 251 -8.87 4.04 -17.84
CA TYR A 251 -9.70 2.83 -17.89
C TYR A 251 -11.15 3.10 -18.30
N GLY A 252 -11.56 4.37 -18.40
CA GLY A 252 -12.86 4.76 -18.95
C GLY A 252 -12.86 4.87 -20.48
N ARG A 253 -13.83 5.63 -21.01
CA ARG A 253 -14.11 5.75 -22.45
C ARG A 253 -12.88 6.19 -23.27
N PRO A 254 -12.47 5.44 -24.32
CA PRO A 254 -11.36 5.82 -25.20
C PRO A 254 -11.47 7.20 -25.85
N GLU A 255 -12.69 7.65 -26.15
CA GLU A 255 -12.97 8.93 -26.81
C GLU A 255 -12.63 10.11 -25.89
N ALA A 256 -12.92 9.97 -24.58
CA ALA A 256 -12.60 10.98 -23.59
C ALA A 256 -11.07 11.17 -23.46
N PHE A 257 -10.32 10.06 -23.41
CA PHE A 257 -8.85 10.11 -23.43
C PHE A 257 -8.30 10.83 -24.67
N THR A 258 -8.85 10.51 -25.83
CA THR A 258 -8.40 11.10 -27.10
C THR A 258 -8.73 12.60 -27.17
N THR A 259 -9.90 12.99 -26.67
CA THR A 259 -10.34 14.39 -26.59
C THR A 259 -9.46 15.18 -25.62
N TRP A 260 -9.17 14.62 -24.45
CA TRP A 260 -8.23 15.17 -23.49
C TRP A 260 -6.87 15.44 -24.13
N LEU A 261 -6.27 14.42 -24.75
CA LEU A 261 -4.93 14.49 -25.34
C LEU A 261 -4.84 15.53 -26.46
N ARG A 262 -5.85 15.62 -27.32
CA ARG A 262 -5.93 16.62 -28.40
C ARG A 262 -6.17 18.04 -27.88
N GLY A 263 -6.83 18.19 -26.73
CA GLY A 263 -7.11 19.48 -26.10
C GLY A 263 -5.94 20.10 -25.35
N LEU A 264 -4.89 19.33 -25.02
CA LEU A 264 -3.76 19.80 -24.20
C LEU A 264 -3.03 21.04 -24.73
N PRO A 265 -2.79 21.22 -26.05
CA PRO A 265 -2.20 22.46 -26.55
C PRO A 265 -3.05 23.70 -26.25
N ALA A 266 -4.38 23.57 -26.27
CA ALA A 266 -5.28 24.69 -26.02
C ALA A 266 -5.44 25.00 -24.52
N LEU A 267 -5.41 23.97 -23.67
CA LEU A 267 -5.61 24.09 -22.22
C LEU A 267 -4.54 23.31 -21.45
N PRO A 268 -3.26 23.76 -21.48
CA PRO A 268 -2.20 23.09 -20.75
C PRO A 268 -2.23 23.45 -19.27
N ALA A 269 -1.95 22.48 -18.40
CA ALA A 269 -1.72 22.67 -16.97
C ALA A 269 -0.23 22.57 -16.62
N LEU A 270 0.13 22.93 -15.38
CA LEU A 270 1.49 22.76 -14.86
C LEU A 270 1.78 21.28 -14.60
N VAL A 271 2.74 20.72 -15.33
CA VAL A 271 3.10 19.29 -15.25
C VAL A 271 4.34 19.10 -14.38
N ASP A 272 5.40 19.86 -14.66
CA ASP A 272 6.65 19.84 -13.90
C ASP A 272 7.13 21.29 -13.67
N ALA A 273 7.66 21.58 -12.49
CA ALA A 273 8.12 22.91 -12.08
C ALA A 273 9.54 22.85 -11.50
N ASP A 274 10.36 23.85 -11.83
CA ASP A 274 11.58 24.15 -11.10
C ASP A 274 11.21 25.23 -10.09
N VAL A 275 11.38 24.97 -8.81
CA VAL A 275 10.89 25.84 -7.73
C VAL A 275 12.03 26.36 -6.88
N ARG A 276 11.82 27.52 -6.25
CA ARG A 276 12.74 28.12 -5.28
C ARG A 276 11.98 28.62 -4.05
N PRO A 277 12.53 28.50 -2.84
CA PRO A 277 11.91 29.06 -1.65
C PRO A 277 11.69 30.57 -1.76
N LEU A 278 10.58 31.09 -1.20
CA LEU A 278 10.21 32.50 -1.32
C LEU A 278 11.28 33.48 -0.80
N HIS A 279 12.06 33.10 0.22
CA HIS A 279 13.13 33.94 0.75
C HIS A 279 14.21 34.30 -0.29
N LEU A 280 14.34 33.52 -1.38
CA LEU A 280 15.28 33.79 -2.47
C LEU A 280 14.80 34.90 -3.41
N LEU A 281 13.53 35.31 -3.33
CA LEU A 281 13.02 36.49 -4.04
C LEU A 281 13.46 37.80 -3.41
N LEU A 282 13.90 37.78 -2.15
CA LEU A 282 14.27 38.98 -1.41
C LEU A 282 15.74 39.36 -1.67
N PRO A 283 16.08 40.66 -1.77
CA PRO A 283 17.48 41.11 -1.84
C PRO A 283 18.30 40.59 -0.66
N ARG A 284 19.62 40.37 -0.84
CA ARG A 284 20.49 39.88 0.26
C ARG A 284 20.52 40.81 1.47
N ARG A 285 20.28 42.12 1.27
CA ARG A 285 20.26 43.15 2.31
C ARG A 285 18.91 43.25 3.05
N GLU A 286 17.87 42.53 2.61
CA GLU A 286 16.57 42.55 3.29
C GLU A 286 16.68 41.85 4.66
N PRO A 287 16.46 42.56 5.79
CA PRO A 287 16.66 41.99 7.13
C PRO A 287 15.79 40.74 7.40
N ARG A 288 14.58 40.69 6.83
CA ARG A 288 13.65 39.58 7.02
C ARG A 288 13.95 38.34 6.18
N ARG A 289 14.97 38.40 5.31
CA ARG A 289 15.32 37.27 4.44
C ARG A 289 15.69 36.01 5.23
N ALA A 290 16.50 36.16 6.28
CA ALA A 290 16.89 35.05 7.13
C ALA A 290 15.72 34.50 7.97
N ALA A 291 14.89 35.40 8.50
CA ALA A 291 13.69 35.03 9.24
C ALA A 291 12.68 34.27 8.36
N LEU A 292 12.43 34.74 7.14
CA LEU A 292 11.57 34.04 6.18
C LEU A 292 12.15 32.67 5.77
N ARG A 293 13.48 32.56 5.64
CA ARG A 293 14.13 31.26 5.41
C ARG A 293 13.85 30.28 6.56
N ALA A 294 14.02 30.72 7.80
CA ALA A 294 13.75 29.91 8.99
C ALA A 294 12.26 29.53 9.10
N ALA A 295 11.35 30.47 8.81
CA ALA A 295 9.92 30.22 8.79
C ALA A 295 9.52 29.18 7.74
N ILE A 296 10.06 29.25 6.52
CA ILE A 296 9.79 28.24 5.47
C ILE A 296 10.28 26.85 5.92
N ALA A 297 11.50 26.78 6.46
CA ALA A 297 12.07 25.55 6.99
C ALA A 297 11.18 24.93 8.09
N HIS A 298 10.74 25.76 9.04
CA HIS A 298 9.83 25.36 10.11
C HIS A 298 8.48 24.89 9.57
N TYR A 299 7.83 25.68 8.72
CA TYR A 299 6.53 25.38 8.14
C TYR A 299 6.50 24.05 7.38
N VAL A 300 7.53 23.80 6.55
CA VAL A 300 7.63 22.58 5.75
C VAL A 300 7.96 21.36 6.61
N SER A 301 8.78 21.52 7.66
CA SER A 301 9.18 20.42 8.55
C SER A 301 8.11 20.00 9.55
N GLN A 302 7.26 20.93 10.00
CA GLN A 302 6.10 20.65 10.84
C GLN A 302 5.00 19.90 10.08
N ARG A 303 4.89 20.14 8.77
CA ARG A 303 3.93 19.49 7.88
C ARG A 303 4.52 18.26 7.17
N ALA A 304 5.67 17.78 7.62
CA ALA A 304 6.26 16.57 7.07
C ALA A 304 5.45 15.36 7.54
N LEU A 305 5.13 14.45 6.62
CA LEU A 305 4.47 13.20 6.93
C LEU A 305 5.41 12.33 7.75
N ARG A 306 5.06 12.14 9.02
CA ARG A 306 5.82 11.33 9.98
C ARG A 306 5.05 10.06 10.33
N VAL A 307 5.80 9.06 10.77
CA VAL A 307 5.28 7.84 11.38
C VAL A 307 5.95 7.73 12.75
N ASN A 308 5.11 7.68 13.78
CA ASN A 308 5.56 7.35 15.13
C ASN A 308 5.46 5.85 15.34
N CYS A 309 6.60 5.23 15.68
CA CYS A 309 6.76 3.79 15.70
C CYS A 309 7.09 3.40 17.14
N SER A 310 6.04 3.27 17.94
CA SER A 310 6.13 3.22 19.42
C SER A 310 6.01 1.81 20.02
N LYS A 311 5.84 0.75 19.24
CA LYS A 311 5.69 -0.63 19.77
C LYS A 311 6.42 -1.70 18.97
N ALA A 312 6.87 -2.73 19.66
CA ALA A 312 7.35 -3.98 19.10
C ALA A 312 6.21 -4.73 18.37
N CYS A 313 6.57 -5.53 17.38
CA CYS A 313 5.65 -6.38 16.66
C CYS A 313 4.98 -7.39 17.59
N GLY A 314 3.65 -7.41 17.63
CA GLY A 314 2.89 -8.34 18.46
C GLY A 314 3.13 -9.79 18.03
N GLY A 315 3.53 -10.64 18.99
CA GLY A 315 3.78 -12.06 18.81
C GLY A 315 2.51 -12.91 18.70
N GLY A 316 1.65 -12.62 17.73
CA GLY A 316 0.52 -13.50 17.41
C GLY A 316 0.96 -14.69 16.57
N GLY A 317 1.34 -15.80 17.22
CA GLY A 317 1.53 -17.15 16.63
C GLY A 317 2.58 -17.36 15.53
N GLY A 318 3.10 -16.29 14.92
CA GLY A 318 3.99 -16.35 13.75
C GLY A 318 5.26 -15.52 13.86
N GLY A 319 5.65 -15.07 15.07
CA GLY A 319 6.96 -14.46 15.31
C GLY A 319 7.29 -13.28 14.39
N GLY A 320 6.39 -12.29 14.29
CA GLY A 320 6.64 -11.09 13.50
C GLY A 320 7.86 -10.32 14.04
N HIS A 321 8.74 -9.87 13.15
CA HIS A 321 9.91 -9.05 13.50
C HIS A 321 9.83 -7.68 12.82
N LEU A 322 10.52 -6.70 13.37
CA LEU A 322 10.60 -5.37 12.76
C LEU A 322 11.36 -5.45 11.44
N VAL A 323 10.69 -5.10 10.34
CA VAL A 323 11.28 -4.89 9.02
C VAL A 323 11.28 -3.39 8.78
N GLY A 324 12.45 -2.76 8.98
CA GLY A 324 12.54 -1.29 8.96
C GLY A 324 11.92 -0.64 10.19
N PRO A 325 11.69 0.69 10.17
CA PRO A 325 11.43 1.44 11.40
C PRO A 325 10.04 1.22 12.01
N CYS A 326 9.03 0.77 11.23
CA CYS A 326 7.62 0.86 11.63
C CYS A 326 6.74 -0.30 11.15
N HIS A 327 7.32 -1.40 10.68
CA HIS A 327 6.55 -2.48 10.06
C HIS A 327 6.94 -3.84 10.62
N CYS A 328 5.94 -4.69 10.78
CA CYS A 328 6.11 -6.06 11.21
C CYS A 328 6.08 -6.99 10.00
N GLY A 329 7.23 -7.55 9.67
CA GLY A 329 7.36 -8.60 8.66
C GLY A 329 7.26 -9.99 9.27
N CYS A 330 6.89 -10.95 8.43
CA CYS A 330 6.86 -12.36 8.78
C CYS A 330 7.92 -13.12 7.99
N ALA A 331 8.45 -14.20 8.56
CA ALA A 331 9.27 -15.14 7.80
C ALA A 331 8.37 -15.79 6.72
N PRO A 332 8.62 -15.55 5.42
CA PRO A 332 7.80 -16.13 4.37
C PRO A 332 7.99 -17.65 4.35
N ASP A 333 6.88 -18.37 4.24
CA ASP A 333 6.87 -19.83 4.15
C ASP A 333 5.83 -20.30 3.10
N ALA A 334 5.54 -21.60 3.07
CA ALA A 334 4.60 -22.20 2.11
C ALA A 334 3.13 -21.74 2.25
N GLY A 335 2.76 -21.04 3.32
CA GLY A 335 1.38 -20.57 3.55
C GLY A 335 1.26 -19.11 4.00
N VAL A 336 2.35 -18.40 4.30
CA VAL A 336 2.37 -16.98 4.63
C VAL A 336 3.40 -16.22 3.79
N THR A 337 3.06 -14.99 3.36
CA THR A 337 3.97 -14.10 2.60
C THR A 337 4.86 -13.25 3.53
N ALA A 338 5.83 -12.52 2.95
CA ALA A 338 6.69 -11.62 3.71
C ALA A 338 5.91 -10.46 4.38
N GLU A 339 4.76 -10.10 3.81
CA GLU A 339 3.80 -9.10 4.31
C GLU A 339 2.82 -9.69 5.34
N CYS A 340 3.09 -10.90 5.86
CA CYS A 340 2.23 -11.60 6.81
C CYS A 340 0.82 -11.89 6.28
N CYS A 341 0.68 -12.25 5.01
CA CYS A 341 -0.62 -12.60 4.43
C CYS A 341 -0.71 -14.11 4.18
N SER A 342 -1.85 -14.72 4.46
CA SER A 342 -2.11 -16.10 4.04
C SER A 342 -2.06 -16.24 2.51
N ARG A 343 -1.36 -17.24 2.00
CA ARG A 343 -1.20 -17.50 0.56
C ARG A 343 -2.43 -18.14 -0.10
N ARG A 344 -3.30 -18.76 0.69
CA ARG A 344 -4.49 -19.47 0.23
C ARG A 344 -5.61 -19.34 1.25
N GLN A 345 -6.85 -19.41 0.77
CA GLN A 345 -8.03 -19.59 1.62
C GLN A 345 -7.96 -20.93 2.36
N GLY A 346 -8.62 -21.02 3.51
CA GLY A 346 -8.71 -22.27 4.27
C GLY A 346 -7.55 -22.51 5.22
N LEU A 347 -6.44 -21.77 5.10
CA LEU A 347 -5.29 -21.98 5.95
C LEU A 347 -5.59 -21.60 7.40
N GLY A 348 -5.24 -22.50 8.32
CA GLY A 348 -5.35 -22.30 9.77
C GLY A 348 -4.34 -23.14 10.53
N VAL A 349 -4.31 -22.96 11.85
CA VAL A 349 -3.54 -23.78 12.79
C VAL A 349 -4.52 -24.55 13.66
N MET A 350 -4.41 -25.88 13.65
CA MET A 350 -5.26 -26.78 14.44
C MET A 350 -4.49 -27.40 15.60
N VAL A 351 -5.12 -27.41 16.77
CA VAL A 351 -4.69 -28.17 17.93
C VAL A 351 -5.84 -29.07 18.35
N VAL A 352 -5.53 -30.34 18.63
CA VAL A 352 -6.50 -31.33 19.10
C VAL A 352 -6.07 -31.82 20.47
N THR A 353 -6.99 -31.81 21.43
CA THR A 353 -6.78 -32.27 22.80
C THR A 353 -7.56 -33.57 22.98
N VAL A 354 -6.88 -34.69 23.13
CA VAL A 354 -7.51 -35.98 23.43
C VAL A 354 -7.56 -36.14 24.94
N ALA A 355 -8.76 -36.06 25.53
CA ALA A 355 -8.92 -35.96 26.97
C ALA A 355 -8.96 -37.34 27.62
N SER A 356 -10.06 -38.06 27.41
CA SER A 356 -10.32 -39.34 28.05
C SER A 356 -11.31 -40.18 27.25
N GLY A 357 -11.42 -41.45 27.62
CA GLY A 357 -12.47 -42.31 27.07
C GLY A 357 -12.77 -43.49 27.97
N THR A 358 -13.77 -44.27 27.59
CA THR A 358 -14.25 -45.44 28.35
C THR A 358 -15.01 -46.42 27.45
N GLY A 359 -14.93 -47.71 27.75
CA GLY A 359 -15.88 -48.69 27.20
C GLY A 359 -15.46 -49.34 25.87
N TRP A 360 -14.15 -49.51 25.66
CA TRP A 360 -13.62 -50.39 24.61
C TRP A 360 -12.98 -51.62 25.24
N LYS A 361 -13.00 -52.73 24.50
CA LYS A 361 -12.39 -54.00 24.89
C LYS A 361 -11.87 -54.69 23.63
N GLY A 362 -10.57 -54.60 23.37
CA GLY A 362 -9.88 -55.38 22.34
C GLY A 362 -9.28 -56.65 22.93
N ASP A 363 -8.61 -56.55 24.07
CA ASP A 363 -8.06 -57.70 24.79
C ASP A 363 -9.11 -58.67 25.36
N THR A 364 -8.83 -59.97 25.22
CA THR A 364 -9.71 -61.04 25.72
C THR A 364 -9.49 -61.34 27.21
N PHE A 365 -8.27 -61.14 27.71
CA PHE A 365 -7.83 -61.57 29.05
C PHE A 365 -7.23 -60.46 29.93
N SER A 366 -7.00 -59.26 29.38
CA SER A 366 -6.49 -58.06 30.06
C SER A 366 -7.37 -56.84 29.74
N PRO A 367 -7.26 -55.73 30.50
CA PRO A 367 -7.74 -54.45 30.04
C PRO A 367 -6.91 -53.96 28.84
N SER A 368 -7.56 -53.33 27.86
CA SER A 368 -6.92 -52.85 26.63
C SER A 368 -5.81 -51.81 26.82
N ASP A 369 -4.89 -51.79 25.86
CA ASP A 369 -3.73 -50.92 25.71
C ASP A 369 -4.04 -49.81 24.67
N LEU A 370 -4.82 -48.82 25.11
CA LEU A 370 -5.51 -47.91 24.19
C LEU A 370 -4.68 -46.70 23.77
N TYR A 371 -4.72 -46.39 22.47
CA TYR A 371 -4.26 -45.12 21.92
C TYR A 371 -5.22 -44.56 20.88
N VAL A 372 -5.12 -43.26 20.60
CA VAL A 372 -5.98 -42.57 19.63
C VAL A 372 -5.14 -42.08 18.46
N ARG A 373 -5.56 -42.43 17.24
CA ARG A 373 -5.07 -41.82 16.00
C ARG A 373 -6.00 -40.70 15.57
N VAL A 374 -5.41 -39.57 15.23
CA VAL A 374 -6.12 -38.38 14.78
C VAL A 374 -5.74 -38.14 13.32
N GLY A 375 -6.74 -38.07 12.44
CA GLY A 375 -6.57 -37.91 11.00
C GLY A 375 -7.21 -36.62 10.51
N PHE A 376 -6.48 -35.83 9.71
CA PHE A 376 -7.02 -34.66 9.04
C PHE A 376 -6.24 -34.36 7.74
N GLY A 377 -6.95 -34.16 6.63
CA GLY A 377 -6.33 -33.78 5.35
C GLY A 377 -5.26 -34.76 4.85
N GLY A 378 -5.44 -36.07 5.07
CA GLY A 378 -4.49 -37.12 4.67
C GLY A 378 -3.27 -37.26 5.59
N ARG A 379 -3.17 -36.47 6.67
CA ARG A 379 -2.11 -36.57 7.68
C ARG A 379 -2.66 -37.23 8.95
N TRP A 380 -1.78 -37.90 9.69
CA TRP A 380 -2.12 -38.63 10.90
C TRP A 380 -1.20 -38.30 12.06
N TRP A 381 -1.76 -38.27 13.26
CA TRP A 381 -1.09 -38.09 14.55
C TRP A 381 -1.57 -39.16 15.52
N ARG A 382 -0.83 -39.37 16.60
CA ARG A 382 -1.13 -40.43 17.57
C ARG A 382 -0.81 -39.96 19.00
N THR A 383 -1.64 -40.37 19.96
CA THR A 383 -1.36 -40.22 21.39
C THR A 383 -0.37 -41.27 21.89
N GLY A 384 0.19 -41.07 23.08
CA GLY A 384 0.80 -42.17 23.81
C GLY A 384 -0.23 -43.27 24.10
N THR A 385 0.24 -44.50 24.23
CA THR A 385 -0.57 -45.66 24.65
C THR A 385 -0.78 -45.59 26.16
N VAL A 386 -2.03 -45.81 26.59
CA VAL A 386 -2.36 -45.99 28.00
C VAL A 386 -2.56 -47.49 28.22
N TRP A 387 -1.60 -48.09 28.89
CA TRP A 387 -1.55 -49.53 29.11
C TRP A 387 -2.54 -49.99 30.18
N ASN A 388 -3.25 -51.08 29.90
CA ASN A 388 -4.06 -51.84 30.84
C ASN A 388 -5.07 -50.99 31.62
N GLN A 389 -5.86 -50.15 30.94
CA GLN A 389 -6.80 -49.24 31.59
C GLN A 389 -8.14 -49.13 30.85
N GLU A 390 -9.24 -49.52 31.51
CA GLU A 390 -10.61 -49.46 30.94
C GLU A 390 -11.15 -48.03 30.75
N ARG A 391 -10.57 -47.06 31.47
CA ARG A 391 -10.93 -45.63 31.43
C ARG A 391 -9.69 -44.78 31.14
N PRO A 392 -9.13 -44.86 29.93
CA PRO A 392 -7.90 -44.16 29.60
C PRO A 392 -8.05 -42.64 29.74
N ARG A 393 -7.01 -42.00 30.29
CA ARG A 393 -6.84 -40.54 30.33
C ARG A 393 -5.54 -40.20 29.63
N TRP A 394 -5.64 -39.73 28.40
CA TRP A 394 -4.46 -39.35 27.62
C TRP A 394 -3.98 -37.95 27.99
N GLY A 395 -4.89 -36.99 28.20
CA GLY A 395 -4.54 -35.58 28.41
C GLY A 395 -3.62 -35.03 27.32
N ALA A 396 -3.67 -35.61 26.12
CA ALA A 396 -2.68 -35.40 25.07
C ALA A 396 -3.07 -34.19 24.23
N ARG A 397 -2.14 -33.24 24.08
CA ARG A 397 -2.28 -32.09 23.20
C ARG A 397 -1.47 -32.33 21.93
N LEU A 398 -2.16 -32.56 20.83
CA LEU A 398 -1.57 -32.80 19.52
C LEU A 398 -1.59 -31.49 18.71
N GLU A 399 -0.40 -30.97 18.41
CA GLU A 399 -0.25 -29.81 17.53
C GLU A 399 -0.20 -30.30 16.08
N LEU A 400 -1.36 -30.29 15.41
CA LEU A 400 -1.44 -30.65 13.99
C LEU A 400 -0.71 -29.62 13.11
N GLY A 401 -0.47 -28.42 13.67
CA GLY A 401 0.18 -27.32 13.02
C GLY A 401 -0.72 -26.74 11.93
N ARG A 402 -0.14 -26.38 10.79
CA ARG A 402 -0.89 -25.81 9.68
C ARG A 402 -1.77 -26.85 8.99
N VAL A 403 -3.03 -26.48 8.78
CA VAL A 403 -4.05 -27.26 8.10
C VAL A 403 -4.76 -26.39 7.06
N GLU A 404 -5.38 -27.01 6.07
CA GLU A 404 -6.25 -26.35 5.09
C GLU A 404 -7.68 -26.86 5.32
N LEU A 405 -8.57 -25.96 5.75
CA LEU A 405 -9.99 -26.22 5.88
C LEU A 405 -10.67 -26.14 4.51
N GLY A 406 -11.57 -27.07 4.25
CA GLY A 406 -12.29 -27.18 2.99
C GLY A 406 -13.60 -27.92 3.19
N ARG A 407 -14.55 -27.70 2.27
CA ARG A 407 -15.83 -28.40 2.30
C ARG A 407 -15.58 -29.91 2.16
N GLY A 408 -16.11 -30.69 3.09
CA GLY A 408 -16.00 -32.15 3.09
C GLY A 408 -14.77 -32.72 3.83
N LEU A 409 -13.82 -31.88 4.27
CA LEU A 409 -12.74 -32.33 5.14
C LEU A 409 -13.28 -32.53 6.56
N ARG A 410 -12.93 -33.68 7.16
CA ARG A 410 -13.39 -34.08 8.49
C ARG A 410 -12.20 -34.48 9.36
N LEU A 411 -12.31 -34.18 10.65
CA LEU A 411 -11.41 -34.68 11.68
C LEU A 411 -11.83 -36.09 12.04
N ARG A 412 -10.97 -37.05 11.75
CA ARG A 412 -11.20 -38.46 12.02
C ARG A 412 -10.48 -38.87 13.30
N MET A 413 -11.20 -39.44 14.24
CA MET A 413 -10.66 -39.96 15.50
C MET A 413 -10.81 -41.47 15.47
N GLU A 414 -9.71 -42.21 15.54
CA GLU A 414 -9.70 -43.66 15.59
C GLU A 414 -9.13 -44.13 16.92
N VAL A 415 -9.79 -45.09 17.56
CA VAL A 415 -9.33 -45.70 18.80
C VAL A 415 -8.78 -47.08 18.46
N TRP A 416 -7.55 -47.33 18.91
CA TRP A 416 -6.81 -48.54 18.60
C TRP A 416 -6.37 -49.23 19.90
N ASP A 417 -6.32 -50.56 19.87
CA ASP A 417 -5.65 -51.39 20.87
C ASP A 417 -4.25 -51.74 20.38
N GLN A 418 -3.23 -51.59 21.23
CA GLN A 418 -1.85 -51.90 20.84
C GLN A 418 -1.44 -53.29 21.29
N ASP A 419 -1.05 -54.12 20.32
CA ASP A 419 -0.61 -55.49 20.58
C ASP A 419 0.93 -55.60 20.51
N ASN A 420 1.50 -56.53 21.27
CA ASN A 420 2.95 -56.79 21.28
C ASN A 420 3.40 -57.55 20.01
N GLY A 421 3.35 -56.89 18.86
CA GLY A 421 4.24 -57.19 17.73
C GLY A 421 3.58 -57.45 16.37
N TRP A 422 2.29 -57.77 16.29
CA TRP A 422 1.62 -58.03 15.00
C TRP A 422 0.14 -57.64 15.07
N ASP A 423 -0.19 -56.55 14.38
CA ASP A 423 -1.52 -55.98 14.09
C ASP A 423 -2.31 -55.38 15.27
N ASP A 424 -2.05 -54.09 15.57
CA ASP A 424 -2.91 -53.25 16.41
C ASP A 424 -4.37 -53.28 15.89
N ASP A 425 -5.34 -53.44 16.80
CA ASP A 425 -6.76 -53.58 16.45
C ASP A 425 -7.49 -52.22 16.42
N LEU A 426 -8.17 -51.92 15.30
CA LEU A 426 -9.06 -50.76 15.23
C LEU A 426 -10.38 -51.06 15.96
N LEU A 427 -10.55 -50.45 17.13
CA LEU A 427 -11.76 -50.63 17.95
C LEU A 427 -12.93 -49.78 17.45
N GLY A 428 -12.65 -48.69 16.72
CA GLY A 428 -13.67 -47.91 16.03
C GLY A 428 -13.20 -46.50 15.67
N PHE A 429 -14.06 -45.76 14.96
CA PHE A 429 -13.76 -44.38 14.59
C PHE A 429 -14.99 -43.46 14.64
N CYS A 430 -14.72 -42.16 14.71
CA CYS A 430 -15.71 -41.11 14.51
C CYS A 430 -15.15 -40.01 13.63
N GLU A 431 -16.04 -39.27 12.95
CA GLU A 431 -15.67 -38.13 12.13
C GLU A 431 -16.43 -36.88 12.57
N GLU A 432 -15.72 -35.75 12.65
CA GLU A 432 -16.27 -34.48 13.08
C GLU A 432 -16.00 -33.41 12.02
N GLN A 433 -16.99 -32.54 11.78
CA GLN A 433 -16.79 -31.34 10.96
C GLN A 433 -16.04 -30.29 11.78
N VAL A 434 -14.98 -29.73 11.19
CA VAL A 434 -14.11 -28.77 11.86
C VAL A 434 -14.46 -27.36 11.40
N GLU A 435 -14.62 -26.46 12.36
CA GLU A 435 -14.71 -25.03 12.11
C GLU A 435 -13.73 -24.25 12.98
N ALA A 436 -13.28 -23.11 12.46
CA ALA A 436 -12.43 -22.17 13.17
C ALA A 436 -13.18 -21.37 14.24
N GLY A 437 -12.45 -20.98 15.28
CA GLY A 437 -12.95 -20.14 16.36
C GLY A 437 -12.52 -20.61 17.74
N GLN A 438 -13.46 -20.56 18.68
CA GLN A 438 -13.24 -20.97 20.07
C GLN A 438 -13.00 -22.48 20.17
N GLU A 439 -12.41 -22.88 21.30
CA GLU A 439 -12.19 -24.29 21.59
C GLU A 439 -13.53 -25.04 21.71
N ARG A 440 -13.63 -26.16 21.00
CA ARG A 440 -14.84 -27.00 20.95
C ARG A 440 -14.55 -28.34 21.58
N THR A 441 -15.37 -28.72 22.54
CA THR A 441 -15.37 -30.06 23.10
C THR A 441 -16.39 -30.93 22.36
N ARG A 442 -16.02 -32.18 22.13
CA ARG A 442 -16.81 -33.19 21.44
C ARG A 442 -16.74 -34.51 22.18
N VAL A 443 -17.84 -35.23 22.06
CA VAL A 443 -17.98 -36.59 22.56
C VAL A 443 -18.48 -37.43 21.40
N CYS A 444 -17.79 -38.51 21.08
CA CYS A 444 -18.23 -39.45 20.05
C CYS A 444 -18.12 -40.90 20.56
N PHE A 445 -18.71 -41.83 19.81
CA PHE A 445 -18.87 -43.22 20.25
C PHE A 445 -18.25 -44.24 19.29
N PRO A 446 -16.93 -44.20 19.03
CA PRO A 446 -16.27 -45.11 18.09
C PRO A 446 -16.40 -46.56 18.59
N GLY A 447 -17.00 -47.46 17.79
CA GLY A 447 -17.15 -48.86 18.18
C GLY A 447 -17.98 -49.11 19.45
N GLY A 448 -18.81 -48.14 19.86
CA GLY A 448 -19.65 -48.24 21.07
C GLY A 448 -19.00 -47.71 22.36
N GLY A 449 -17.68 -47.54 22.40
CA GLY A 449 -17.00 -46.87 23.51
C GLY A 449 -17.06 -45.35 23.39
N ARG A 450 -16.95 -44.62 24.50
CA ARG A 450 -17.11 -43.16 24.59
C ARG A 450 -15.75 -42.45 24.57
N LEU A 451 -15.52 -41.59 23.59
CA LEU A 451 -14.32 -40.75 23.45
C LEU A 451 -14.65 -39.27 23.68
N GLU A 452 -13.92 -38.62 24.59
CA GLU A 452 -13.93 -37.16 24.79
C GLU A 452 -12.68 -36.51 24.21
N PHE A 453 -12.88 -35.53 23.34
CA PHE A 453 -11.79 -34.74 22.77
C PHE A 453 -12.21 -33.28 22.57
N GLY A 454 -11.24 -32.41 22.42
CA GLY A 454 -11.42 -31.02 22.05
C GLY A 454 -10.59 -30.68 20.82
N TYR A 455 -11.01 -29.64 20.10
CA TYR A 455 -10.18 -29.04 19.07
C TYR A 455 -10.33 -27.53 19.06
N ARG A 456 -9.28 -26.86 18.59
CA ARG A 456 -9.28 -25.42 18.32
C ARG A 456 -8.59 -25.16 17.00
N VAL A 457 -9.25 -24.41 16.12
CA VAL A 457 -8.65 -23.92 14.88
C VAL A 457 -8.58 -22.40 14.89
N THR A 458 -7.38 -21.88 14.71
CA THR A 458 -7.13 -20.45 14.54
C THR A 458 -6.85 -20.17 13.07
N CYS A 459 -7.63 -19.30 12.44
CA CYS A 459 -7.40 -18.94 11.05
C CYS A 459 -6.04 -18.27 10.84
N GLY A 460 -5.47 -18.47 9.65
CA GLY A 460 -4.25 -17.78 9.24
C GLY A 460 -4.46 -16.27 9.12
N PRO A 461 -3.37 -15.50 8.96
CA PRO A 461 -3.45 -14.04 8.83
C PRO A 461 -4.40 -13.60 7.72
N ALA A 462 -5.21 -12.58 8.00
CA ALA A 462 -6.22 -12.01 7.11
C ALA A 462 -7.33 -12.99 6.65
N LEU A 463 -7.48 -14.14 7.33
CA LEU A 463 -8.56 -15.10 7.08
C LEU A 463 -9.54 -15.15 8.25
N GLY A 464 -10.79 -15.45 7.94
CA GLY A 464 -11.87 -15.60 8.91
C GLY A 464 -13.00 -16.48 8.42
N GLY A 465 -14.09 -16.49 9.18
CA GLY A 465 -15.22 -17.40 8.97
C GLY A 465 -14.94 -18.82 9.48
N PRO A 466 -15.97 -19.68 9.49
CA PRO A 466 -15.87 -21.04 10.04
C PRO A 466 -14.87 -21.92 9.28
N LEU A 467 -14.64 -21.65 8.00
CA LEU A 467 -13.68 -22.40 7.18
C LEU A 467 -12.40 -21.62 6.88
N CYS A 468 -12.16 -20.46 7.48
CA CYS A 468 -11.02 -19.60 7.14
C CYS A 468 -10.97 -19.20 5.64
N HIS A 469 -12.11 -19.12 4.96
CA HIS A 469 -12.20 -18.74 3.54
C HIS A 469 -12.49 -17.25 3.36
N ASP A 470 -13.05 -16.62 4.39
CA ASP A 470 -13.43 -15.22 4.33
C ASP A 470 -12.19 -14.35 4.48
N TYR A 471 -12.12 -13.29 3.69
CA TYR A 471 -11.06 -12.29 3.84
C TYR A 471 -11.41 -11.31 4.95
N VAL A 472 -10.46 -11.11 5.86
CA VAL A 472 -10.57 -10.17 6.99
C VAL A 472 -9.49 -9.10 6.84
N PRO A 473 -9.86 -7.82 6.65
CA PRO A 473 -8.89 -6.72 6.61
C PRO A 473 -7.97 -6.73 7.84
N GLN A 474 -6.70 -6.44 7.62
CA GLN A 474 -5.68 -6.35 8.67
C GLN A 474 -5.12 -4.94 8.66
N PRO A 475 -5.83 -3.95 9.23
CA PRO A 475 -5.25 -2.64 9.39
C PRO A 475 -3.94 -2.76 10.20
N PRO A 476 -2.89 -1.99 9.88
CA PRO A 476 -1.76 -1.84 10.79
C PRO A 476 -2.30 -1.33 12.13
N ASP A 477 -1.77 -1.84 13.25
CA ASP A 477 -2.24 -1.43 14.58
C ASP A 477 -2.22 0.10 14.66
N ALA A 478 -3.32 0.71 15.08
CA ALA A 478 -3.45 2.17 15.21
C ALA A 478 -2.38 2.79 16.15
N ALA A 479 -1.72 1.97 16.98
CA ALA A 479 -0.61 2.34 17.85
C ALA A 479 0.81 2.11 17.26
N GLN A 480 0.91 1.52 16.06
CA GLN A 480 2.16 1.28 15.32
C GLN A 480 2.44 2.35 14.25
N GLU A 481 1.40 2.99 13.71
CA GLU A 481 1.53 4.06 12.73
C GLU A 481 0.54 5.20 13.04
N SER A 482 0.96 6.16 13.87
CA SER A 482 0.27 7.46 13.92
C SER A 482 0.94 8.43 12.95
N TYR A 483 0.12 8.99 12.06
CA TYR A 483 0.55 9.97 11.07
C TYR A 483 0.23 11.36 11.61
N GLY A 484 1.28 12.10 11.93
CA GLY A 484 1.24 13.51 12.33
C GLY A 484 1.75 14.42 11.23
#